data_AF-A0A2M9KF75-F1
#
_entry.id   AF-A0A2M9KF75-F1
#
_cell.length_a   1.000
_cell.length_b   1.000
_cell.length_c   1.000
_cell.angle_alpha   90.00
_cell.angle_beta   90.00
_cell.angle_gamma   90.00
#
_symmetry.space_group_name_H-M   'P 1'
#
loop_
_entity.id
_entity.type
_entity.pdbx_description
1 polymer ?
#
loop_
_entity_poly.entity_id
_entity_poly.type
_entity_poly.pdbx_seq_one_letter_code
_entity_poly.pdbx_strand_id
1 'polypeptide(L)'
;MQACVTTSATPAAPVGRRLLTTAPATAPTAAAAVPDPGSCTITTPGTWWYSRYGYCVYGLTVLYTLRDTNGDPVGTGTLNVSSSAVLPAKGTKWKEKISVTMIGATGAVTTLNVKFRADCSAGCKVATPAPWYSKGALIKDQLISGDVAYESTPAAGTAVDFTTSYKMYVTSPGAQITDPSASWSNPEKIRCDDAVRDTATAGTPDPGCVVPSVMPVVRMSDQQSPSGAGAAAAAYLWAQSNLASWGRDKPLTRAKGDVAGRTARTCGTFQARTDLITNDSCGEFPFAVTREGGTDGAQCAELLPRHSTRGGWVTDVLDGGTGSPCARAHVPLADRQAAEAQLSEGFAGQRVVEDDQFKVEISGSTAEPQAVCLQGAPAGWVPSGNGWIKNTTEPVPHVNKTIPGSPAGARATTAQACLGTTTVEGTSAEGDITGWQDAQEFARLYSPGTGLARCHLIPNVLGGAGSKKDGPVNLVPCWQAGMNTGTPSMRTYEAMAQKSVKAVKDGGILGPNDAVFYQATPDYRDSTSTIPQGVRLSARVERSDGTSQPLFPDVYITNTQKNTGLLNLGN
;
A
#
# COMPACT_ATOMS: atom_id res chain seq x y z
N MET A 1 -4.64 38.87 0.80
CA MET A 1 -5.58 39.87 0.27
C MET A 1 -5.77 40.96 1.31
N GLN A 2 -5.79 42.23 0.89
CA GLN A 2 -6.06 43.39 1.75
C GLN A 2 -7.32 44.08 1.21
N ALA A 3 -8.34 44.24 2.05
CA ALA A 3 -9.55 45.00 1.71
C ALA A 3 -9.56 46.31 2.52
N CYS A 4 -9.91 47.42 1.87
CA CYS A 4 -9.78 48.77 2.43
C CYS A 4 -11.15 49.42 2.68
N VAL A 5 -11.24 50.20 3.75
CA VAL A 5 -12.41 51.02 4.13
C VAL A 5 -11.94 52.44 4.45
N THR A 6 -12.59 53.48 3.89
CA THR A 6 -12.16 54.89 4.04
C THR A 6 -13.32 55.80 4.49
N THR A 7 -13.12 56.63 5.51
CA THR A 7 -14.15 57.55 6.06
C THR A 7 -13.56 58.88 6.55
N SER A 8 -14.36 59.96 6.59
CA SER A 8 -13.95 61.32 6.95
C SER A 8 -14.59 61.81 8.26
N ALA A 9 -13.81 62.32 9.24
CA ALA A 9 -14.34 62.96 10.46
C ALA A 9 -13.32 63.74 11.30
N THR A 10 -13.83 64.60 12.19
CA THR A 10 -13.05 65.34 13.20
C THR A 10 -12.96 64.55 14.52
N PRO A 11 -11.78 64.39 15.16
CA PRO A 11 -11.61 63.53 16.34
C PRO A 11 -12.15 64.13 17.65
N ALA A 12 -12.74 63.29 18.52
CA ALA A 12 -12.98 63.60 19.94
C ALA A 12 -11.94 62.91 20.84
N ALA A 13 -11.46 63.63 21.86
CA ALA A 13 -10.33 63.22 22.70
C ALA A 13 -10.70 62.12 23.74
N PRO A 14 -9.93 61.02 23.85
CA PRO A 14 -10.16 59.99 24.87
C PRO A 14 -9.28 60.17 26.13
N VAL A 15 -9.91 59.96 27.29
CA VAL A 15 -9.30 59.95 28.64
C VAL A 15 -8.83 58.53 28.98
N GLY A 16 -7.61 58.41 29.49
CA GLY A 16 -6.90 57.14 29.62
C GLY A 16 -7.28 56.28 30.83
N ARG A 17 -7.20 54.95 30.64
CA ARG A 17 -7.02 53.99 31.73
C ARG A 17 -6.12 52.83 31.29
N ARG A 18 -5.21 52.45 32.19
CA ARG A 18 -4.08 51.52 32.04
C ARG A 18 -4.47 50.15 32.61
N LEU A 19 -4.20 49.05 31.90
CA LEU A 19 -4.33 47.68 32.44
C LEU A 19 -3.17 46.78 32.01
N LEU A 20 -2.90 45.82 32.89
CA LEU A 20 -1.70 44.99 33.04
C LEU A 20 -1.69 43.75 32.12
N THR A 21 -0.48 43.31 31.82
CA THR A 21 -0.08 42.15 31.01
C THR A 21 -0.07 40.83 31.80
N THR A 22 -0.47 39.73 31.18
CA THR A 22 -0.08 38.36 31.56
C THR A 22 0.18 37.48 30.33
N ALA A 23 1.14 36.55 30.49
CA ALA A 23 1.79 35.73 29.46
C ALA A 23 1.12 34.35 29.27
N PRO A 24 1.44 33.61 28.18
CA PRO A 24 0.68 32.43 27.72
C PRO A 24 1.16 31.10 28.30
N ALA A 25 0.27 30.10 28.34
CA ALA A 25 0.59 28.72 28.70
C ALA A 25 0.45 27.77 27.49
N THR A 26 1.42 26.87 27.39
CA THR A 26 1.71 25.90 26.32
C THR A 26 0.78 24.68 26.29
N ALA A 27 0.59 24.15 25.08
CA ALA A 27 -0.18 22.93 24.76
C ALA A 27 0.66 21.64 24.85
N PRO A 28 0.02 20.47 25.05
CA PRO A 28 0.61 19.16 24.77
C PRO A 28 0.02 18.47 23.52
N THR A 29 0.93 17.96 22.67
CA THR A 29 0.79 16.91 21.63
C THR A 29 0.61 15.51 22.27
N ALA A 30 0.14 14.43 21.65
CA ALA A 30 -0.55 14.12 20.40
C ALA A 30 -1.08 12.67 20.54
N ALA A 31 -2.21 12.37 19.91
CA ALA A 31 -2.59 11.02 19.50
C ALA A 31 -3.31 11.18 18.16
N ALA A 32 -2.91 10.41 17.16
CA ALA A 32 -3.34 10.57 15.77
C ALA A 32 -4.83 10.24 15.62
N ALA A 33 -5.67 11.27 15.67
CA ALA A 33 -7.07 11.23 15.27
C ALA A 33 -7.20 11.54 13.78
N VAL A 34 -8.20 10.94 13.13
CA VAL A 34 -8.75 11.37 11.83
C VAL A 34 -8.82 12.91 11.82
N PRO A 35 -8.32 13.61 10.78
CA PRO A 35 -8.28 15.06 10.80
C PRO A 35 -9.69 15.60 11.04
N ASP A 36 -9.84 16.27 12.17
CA ASP A 36 -11.06 16.96 12.58
C ASP A 36 -11.42 17.99 11.48
N PRO A 37 -12.58 17.86 10.82
CA PRO A 37 -12.93 18.71 9.69
C PRO A 37 -13.27 20.16 10.06
N GLY A 38 -12.93 20.64 11.27
CA GLY A 38 -13.23 22.00 11.75
C GLY A 38 -12.04 22.82 12.26
N SER A 39 -10.80 22.33 12.25
CA SER A 39 -9.64 23.13 12.69
C SER A 39 -8.88 23.72 11.51
N CYS A 40 -9.02 25.02 11.32
CA CYS A 40 -8.26 25.75 10.32
C CYS A 40 -6.79 25.83 10.78
N THR A 41 -5.97 24.85 10.42
CA THR A 41 -4.53 24.77 10.78
C THR A 41 -3.63 25.66 9.92
N ILE A 42 -4.22 26.67 9.27
CA ILE A 42 -3.50 27.59 8.38
C ILE A 42 -2.57 28.46 9.21
N THR A 43 -1.27 28.37 8.95
CA THR A 43 -0.24 29.20 9.57
C THR A 43 0.05 30.49 8.79
N THR A 44 -0.33 30.55 7.51
CA THR A 44 -0.11 31.71 6.64
C THR A 44 -1.35 32.60 6.55
N PRO A 45 -1.31 33.84 7.08
CA PRO A 45 -2.45 34.76 7.01
C PRO A 45 -2.88 35.10 5.58
N GLY A 46 -4.20 35.13 5.36
CA GLY A 46 -4.84 35.50 4.10
C GLY A 46 -4.93 34.38 3.07
N THR A 47 -4.52 33.15 3.42
CA THR A 47 -4.61 31.97 2.56
C THR A 47 -5.86 31.17 2.87
N TRP A 48 -6.54 30.69 1.83
CA TRP A 48 -7.66 29.75 1.94
C TRP A 48 -7.15 28.31 1.93
N TRP A 49 -7.82 27.45 2.68
CA TRP A 49 -7.63 26.01 2.68
C TRP A 49 -8.95 25.32 2.34
N TYR A 50 -8.83 24.22 1.60
CA TYR A 50 -9.96 23.42 1.14
C TYR A 50 -9.70 21.94 1.39
N SER A 51 -10.77 21.25 1.78
CA SER A 51 -10.93 19.82 1.65
C SER A 51 -12.22 19.54 0.91
N ARG A 52 -12.47 18.27 0.58
CA ARG A 52 -13.70 17.87 -0.10
C ARG A 52 -14.96 18.33 0.65
N TYR A 53 -14.91 18.33 1.99
CA TYR A 53 -16.04 18.62 2.87
C TYR A 53 -15.82 19.82 3.79
N GLY A 54 -14.92 20.73 3.44
CA GLY A 54 -14.68 21.88 4.29
C GLY A 54 -13.82 22.93 3.62
N TYR A 55 -13.97 24.15 4.09
CA TYR A 55 -13.16 25.27 3.66
C TYR A 55 -12.91 26.19 4.84
N CYS A 56 -11.77 26.86 4.82
CA CYS A 56 -11.46 27.85 5.82
C CYS A 56 -10.46 28.88 5.33
N VAL A 57 -10.44 30.04 5.98
CA VAL A 57 -9.47 31.10 5.76
C VAL A 57 -9.06 31.65 7.11
N TYR A 58 -7.77 31.87 7.29
CA TYR A 58 -7.22 32.48 8.50
C TYR A 58 -6.56 33.80 8.14
N GLY A 59 -6.84 34.85 8.90
CA GLY A 59 -6.07 36.09 8.83
C GLY A 59 -6.25 36.94 7.58
N LEU A 60 -7.44 36.97 6.99
CA LEU A 60 -7.80 38.00 6.02
C LEU A 60 -7.74 39.38 6.70
N THR A 61 -6.95 40.28 6.13
CA THR A 61 -6.73 41.59 6.74
C THR A 61 -7.66 42.62 6.11
N VAL A 62 -8.43 43.30 6.96
CA VAL A 62 -9.23 44.46 6.58
C VAL A 62 -8.66 45.69 7.26
N LEU A 63 -8.26 46.66 6.45
CA LEU A 63 -7.69 47.92 6.91
C LEU A 63 -8.75 49.02 6.85
N TYR A 64 -9.06 49.60 8.00
CA TYR A 64 -9.85 50.80 8.14
C TYR A 64 -8.94 52.02 8.27
N THR A 65 -9.19 53.06 7.48
CA THR A 65 -8.48 54.35 7.57
C THR A 65 -9.48 55.47 7.86
N LEU A 66 -9.30 56.14 8.99
CA LEU A 66 -9.99 57.37 9.32
C LEU A 66 -9.20 58.54 8.72
N ARG A 67 -9.88 59.37 7.95
CA ARG A 67 -9.36 60.60 7.35
C ARG A 67 -10.03 61.81 7.97
N ASP A 68 -9.36 62.96 7.98
CA ASP A 68 -9.98 64.22 8.35
C ASP A 68 -10.81 64.81 7.18
N THR A 69 -11.25 66.06 7.34
CA THR A 69 -11.99 66.81 6.32
C THR A 69 -11.15 67.19 5.09
N ASN A 70 -9.82 67.18 5.21
CA ASN A 70 -8.89 67.44 4.11
C ASN A 70 -8.51 66.16 3.36
N GLY A 71 -8.95 65.00 3.87
CA GLY A 71 -8.63 63.69 3.32
C GLY A 71 -7.34 63.09 3.88
N ASP A 72 -6.71 63.71 4.88
CA ASP A 72 -5.47 63.22 5.47
C ASP A 72 -5.76 62.11 6.50
N PRO A 73 -4.99 61.00 6.50
CA PRO A 73 -5.22 59.91 7.44
C PRO A 73 -4.86 60.32 8.87
N VAL A 74 -5.86 60.30 9.78
CA VAL A 74 -5.71 60.66 11.20
C VAL A 74 -5.74 59.46 12.14
N GLY A 75 -5.98 58.26 11.62
CA GLY A 75 -5.85 57.01 12.37
C GLY A 75 -6.21 55.78 11.54
N THR A 76 -5.76 54.61 11.98
CA THR A 76 -6.07 53.34 11.31
C THR A 76 -6.50 52.28 12.30
N GLY A 77 -7.33 51.35 11.83
CA GLY A 77 -7.68 50.13 12.55
C GLY A 77 -7.50 48.93 11.64
N THR A 78 -6.86 47.89 12.15
CA THR A 78 -6.59 46.66 11.39
C THR A 78 -7.38 45.51 11.99
N LEU A 79 -8.23 44.90 11.18
CA LEU A 79 -9.06 43.75 11.54
C LEU A 79 -8.51 42.49 10.88
N ASN A 80 -8.41 41.42 11.65
CA ASN A 80 -8.09 40.08 11.20
C ASN A 80 -9.38 39.27 11.16
N VAL A 81 -9.75 38.78 9.98
CA VAL A 81 -10.96 37.99 9.74
C VAL A 81 -10.56 36.56 9.44
N SER A 82 -11.22 35.61 10.11
CA SER A 82 -11.07 34.19 9.87
C SER A 82 -12.44 33.56 9.70
N SER A 83 -12.57 32.57 8.81
CA SER A 83 -13.79 31.79 8.68
C SER A 83 -13.52 30.30 8.44
N SER A 84 -14.47 29.46 8.83
CA SER A 84 -14.39 28.01 8.63
C SER A 84 -15.77 27.37 8.54
N ALA A 85 -15.94 26.41 7.66
CA ALA A 85 -17.18 25.65 7.50
C ALA A 85 -16.91 24.17 7.21
N VAL A 86 -17.84 23.33 7.66
CA VAL A 86 -17.93 21.92 7.28
C VAL A 86 -19.13 21.74 6.36
N LEU A 87 -18.88 21.23 5.17
CA LEU A 87 -19.92 20.89 4.22
C LEU A 87 -20.48 19.49 4.53
N PRO A 88 -21.81 19.34 4.55
CA PRO A 88 -22.45 18.06 4.82
C PRO A 88 -22.29 17.09 3.64
N ALA A 89 -21.70 15.92 3.87
CA ALA A 89 -21.80 14.81 2.92
C ALA A 89 -23.24 14.33 2.73
N LYS A 90 -24.08 14.51 3.77
CA LYS A 90 -25.51 14.20 3.84
C LYS A 90 -26.27 15.41 4.41
N GLY A 91 -27.23 15.92 3.64
CA GLY A 91 -27.97 17.17 3.90
C GLY A 91 -27.39 18.36 3.14
N THR A 92 -28.15 19.45 3.01
CA THR A 92 -27.75 20.62 2.19
C THR A 92 -27.74 21.94 2.96
N LYS A 93 -27.65 21.84 4.29
CA LYS A 93 -27.60 22.99 5.21
C LYS A 93 -26.30 22.94 5.98
N TRP A 94 -25.62 24.06 6.11
CA TRP A 94 -24.40 24.16 6.89
C TRP A 94 -24.25 25.52 7.53
N LYS A 95 -23.34 25.59 8.49
CA LYS A 95 -22.94 26.83 9.16
C LYS A 95 -21.49 27.13 8.84
N GLU A 96 -21.19 28.41 8.72
CA GLU A 96 -19.83 28.91 8.64
C GLU A 96 -19.57 29.80 9.86
N LYS A 97 -18.51 29.48 10.60
CA LYS A 97 -18.05 30.26 11.73
C LYS A 97 -17.27 31.45 11.21
N ILE A 98 -17.66 32.67 11.58
CA ILE A 98 -16.93 33.89 11.29
C ILE A 98 -16.31 34.42 12.58
N SER A 99 -15.03 34.78 12.54
CA SER A 99 -14.28 35.36 13.65
C SER A 99 -13.55 36.62 13.20
N VAL A 100 -13.64 37.70 13.99
CA VAL A 100 -12.95 38.96 13.71
C VAL A 100 -12.22 39.45 14.95
N THR A 101 -10.94 39.81 14.81
CA THR A 101 -10.11 40.38 15.88
C THR A 101 -9.54 41.72 15.43
N MET A 102 -9.60 42.76 16.28
CA MET A 102 -8.87 44.00 16.00
C MET A 102 -7.41 43.85 16.43
N ILE A 103 -6.50 43.69 15.46
CA ILE A 103 -5.07 43.44 15.73
C ILE A 103 -4.23 44.72 15.76
N GLY A 104 -4.77 45.84 15.28
CA GLY A 104 -4.06 47.12 15.24
C GLY A 104 -4.99 48.32 15.36
N ALA A 105 -4.50 49.36 16.03
CA ALA A 105 -5.19 50.64 16.23
C ALA A 105 -4.13 51.75 16.31
N THR A 106 -4.29 52.85 15.57
CA THR A 106 -3.37 54.00 15.60
C THR A 106 -4.13 55.33 15.53
N GLY A 107 -3.49 56.40 16.03
CA GLY A 107 -4.03 57.76 15.95
C GLY A 107 -5.39 57.91 16.64
N ALA A 108 -6.33 58.55 15.95
CA ALA A 108 -7.68 58.80 16.44
C ALA A 108 -8.58 57.54 16.49
N VAL A 109 -8.15 56.41 15.90
CA VAL A 109 -8.92 55.16 15.90
C VAL A 109 -8.57 54.34 17.13
N THR A 110 -9.47 54.33 18.12
CA THR A 110 -9.32 53.55 19.37
C THR A 110 -10.34 52.42 19.50
N THR A 111 -11.47 52.53 18.81
CA THR A 111 -12.55 51.54 18.79
C THR A 111 -13.16 51.47 17.39
N LEU A 112 -13.69 50.31 17.00
CA LEU A 112 -14.40 50.12 15.74
C LEU A 112 -15.75 49.43 15.95
N ASN A 113 -16.80 49.89 15.28
CA ASN A 113 -18.04 49.15 15.14
C ASN A 113 -17.95 48.29 13.89
N VAL A 114 -18.33 47.02 14.01
CA VAL A 114 -18.28 46.06 12.91
C VAL A 114 -19.64 45.41 12.66
N LYS A 115 -20.02 45.32 11.39
CA LYS A 115 -21.15 44.51 10.91
C LYS A 115 -20.66 43.57 9.82
N PHE A 116 -21.26 42.40 9.74
CA PHE A 116 -20.88 41.41 8.74
C PHE A 116 -22.13 40.91 8.02
N ARG A 117 -22.02 40.73 6.71
CA ARG A 117 -23.07 40.16 5.88
C ARG A 117 -22.48 39.13 4.91
N ALA A 118 -22.96 37.91 5.02
CA ALA A 118 -22.77 36.84 4.05
C ALA A 118 -23.83 36.92 2.94
N ASP A 119 -23.43 36.49 1.76
CA ASP A 119 -24.26 36.30 0.57
C ASP A 119 -23.76 35.06 -0.20
N CYS A 120 -24.51 34.60 -1.20
CA CYS A 120 -24.04 33.56 -2.11
C CYS A 120 -24.68 33.70 -3.50
N SER A 121 -24.02 33.14 -4.52
CA SER A 121 -24.55 33.14 -5.88
C SER A 121 -25.75 32.20 -6.05
N ALA A 122 -26.40 32.26 -7.22
CA ALA A 122 -27.54 31.40 -7.56
C ALA A 122 -27.26 29.92 -7.27
N GLY A 123 -28.26 29.21 -6.73
CA GLY A 123 -28.12 27.82 -6.26
C GLY A 123 -27.90 27.69 -4.74
N CYS A 124 -27.67 28.81 -4.05
CA CYS A 124 -27.57 28.88 -2.60
C CYS A 124 -28.48 29.98 -2.04
N LYS A 125 -28.93 29.79 -0.80
CA LYS A 125 -29.65 30.79 0.01
C LYS A 125 -28.94 30.94 1.35
N VAL A 126 -28.71 32.19 1.75
CA VAL A 126 -28.19 32.48 3.09
C VAL A 126 -29.35 32.56 4.08
N ALA A 127 -29.52 31.52 4.88
CA ALA A 127 -30.56 31.42 5.91
C ALA A 127 -30.30 32.34 7.11
N THR A 128 -29.03 32.58 7.45
CA THR A 128 -28.63 33.54 8.49
C THR A 128 -27.50 34.41 7.93
N PRO A 129 -27.81 35.61 7.41
CA PRO A 129 -26.86 36.41 6.64
C PRO A 129 -25.87 37.19 7.51
N ALA A 130 -26.13 37.37 8.80
CA ALA A 130 -25.26 38.12 9.69
C ALA A 130 -24.98 37.30 10.95
N PRO A 131 -23.70 37.04 11.29
CA PRO A 131 -23.34 36.37 12.55
C PRO A 131 -23.55 37.33 13.74
N TRP A 132 -23.54 38.63 13.46
CA TRP A 132 -23.92 39.72 14.36
C TRP A 132 -24.46 40.90 13.51
N TYR A 133 -25.59 41.49 13.91
CA TYR A 133 -26.17 42.66 13.22
C TYR A 133 -25.38 43.95 13.48
N SER A 134 -24.76 44.03 14.64
CA SER A 134 -23.90 45.13 15.07
C SER A 134 -23.17 44.66 16.31
N LYS A 135 -21.84 44.66 16.28
CA LYS A 135 -21.08 44.69 17.52
C LYS A 135 -20.47 46.07 17.70
N GLY A 136 -20.82 46.70 18.82
CA GLY A 136 -20.24 47.96 19.23
C GLY A 136 -18.78 47.81 19.68
N ALA A 137 -18.04 48.93 19.60
CA ALA A 137 -16.72 49.20 20.18
C ALA A 137 -15.79 47.99 20.32
N LEU A 138 -15.40 47.40 19.19
CA LEU A 138 -14.27 46.48 19.11
C LEU A 138 -12.99 47.26 19.46
N ILE A 139 -12.31 46.86 20.53
CA ILE A 139 -11.01 47.41 20.92
C ILE A 139 -9.87 46.49 20.47
N LYS A 140 -8.64 47.00 20.47
CA LYS A 140 -7.45 46.22 20.16
C LYS A 140 -7.39 44.93 20.99
N ASP A 141 -7.01 43.84 20.32
CA ASP A 141 -6.89 42.46 20.80
C ASP A 141 -8.23 41.79 21.18
N GLN A 142 -9.37 42.44 20.95
CA GLN A 142 -10.68 41.86 21.19
C GLN A 142 -11.16 41.00 20.01
N LEU A 143 -11.54 39.75 20.32
CA LEU A 143 -12.14 38.78 19.39
C LEU A 143 -13.67 38.83 19.44
N ILE A 144 -14.29 38.61 18.28
CA ILE A 144 -15.72 38.35 18.13
C ILE A 144 -15.95 37.17 17.23
N SER A 145 -17.01 36.41 17.51
CA SER A 145 -17.37 35.30 16.65
C SER A 145 -18.87 35.02 16.66
N GLY A 146 -19.33 34.31 15.64
CA GLY A 146 -20.72 33.99 15.39
C GLY A 146 -20.85 33.21 14.09
N ASP A 147 -22.04 32.69 13.81
CA ASP A 147 -22.26 31.79 12.69
C ASP A 147 -23.13 32.46 11.63
N VAL A 148 -22.80 32.26 10.37
CA VAL A 148 -23.74 32.41 9.26
C VAL A 148 -24.24 31.04 8.84
N ALA A 149 -25.43 30.98 8.26
CA ALA A 149 -26.03 29.72 7.84
C ALA A 149 -26.44 29.79 6.37
N TYR A 150 -26.17 28.69 5.66
CA TYR A 150 -26.46 28.54 4.25
C TYR A 150 -27.34 27.31 4.02
N GLU A 151 -28.13 27.34 2.96
CA GLU A 151 -28.87 26.20 2.45
C GLU A 151 -28.85 26.17 0.92
N SER A 152 -28.83 24.96 0.36
CA SER A 152 -29.03 24.70 -1.06
C SER A 152 -30.11 23.64 -1.26
N THR A 153 -30.83 23.70 -2.37
CA THR A 153 -31.92 22.75 -2.67
C THR A 153 -31.81 22.29 -4.13
N PRO A 154 -30.80 21.47 -4.49
CA PRO A 154 -30.70 20.91 -5.83
C PRO A 154 -31.94 20.06 -6.14
N ALA A 155 -32.38 20.08 -7.40
CA ALA A 155 -33.44 19.18 -7.85
C ALA A 155 -32.94 17.73 -7.86
N ALA A 156 -33.85 16.77 -7.78
CA ALA A 156 -33.48 15.37 -7.71
C ALA A 156 -32.65 14.93 -8.93
N GLY A 157 -31.53 14.24 -8.70
CA GLY A 157 -30.62 13.82 -9.76
C GLY A 157 -29.78 14.94 -10.40
N THR A 158 -29.78 16.16 -9.83
CA THR A 158 -29.04 17.31 -10.38
C THR A 158 -27.97 17.84 -9.42
N ALA A 159 -27.10 18.71 -9.93
CA ALA A 159 -26.09 19.43 -9.15
C ALA A 159 -26.23 20.94 -9.38
N VAL A 160 -25.91 21.73 -8.36
CA VAL A 160 -25.80 23.19 -8.46
C VAL A 160 -24.47 23.64 -7.87
N ASP A 161 -23.76 24.51 -8.59
CA ASP A 161 -22.52 25.12 -8.14
C ASP A 161 -22.75 26.58 -7.79
N PHE A 162 -22.18 27.02 -6.68
CA PHE A 162 -22.27 28.41 -6.23
C PHE A 162 -21.01 28.83 -5.45
N THR A 163 -20.86 30.12 -5.20
CA THR A 163 -19.80 30.68 -4.35
C THR A 163 -20.42 31.46 -3.20
N THR A 164 -19.80 31.42 -2.02
CA THR A 164 -20.14 32.33 -0.91
C THR A 164 -19.39 33.64 -1.06
N SER A 165 -20.02 34.73 -0.64
CA SER A 165 -19.42 36.07 -0.64
C SER A 165 -19.75 36.83 0.64
N TYR A 166 -18.94 37.84 0.94
CA TYR A 166 -18.93 38.47 2.24
C TYR A 166 -18.73 39.99 2.10
N LYS A 167 -19.41 40.73 2.97
CA LYS A 167 -19.23 42.17 3.15
C LYS A 167 -19.08 42.47 4.63
N MET A 168 -17.99 43.14 5.00
CA MET A 168 -17.78 43.65 6.36
C MET A 168 -17.85 45.16 6.36
N TYR A 169 -18.77 45.71 7.15
CA TYR A 169 -18.93 47.14 7.35
C TYR A 169 -18.18 47.58 8.61
N VAL A 170 -17.32 48.59 8.48
CA VAL A 170 -16.45 49.06 9.56
C VAL A 170 -16.60 50.56 9.74
N THR A 171 -16.91 51.00 10.95
CA THR A 171 -17.04 52.44 11.27
C THR A 171 -16.37 52.79 12.59
N SER A 172 -15.83 54.00 12.71
CA SER A 172 -15.43 54.57 14.00
C SER A 172 -16.63 55.35 14.60
N PRO A 173 -16.86 55.28 15.93
CA PRO A 173 -17.85 56.15 16.57
C PRO A 173 -17.61 57.63 16.24
N GLY A 174 -18.69 58.36 15.89
CA GLY A 174 -18.62 59.79 15.54
C GLY A 174 -18.14 60.12 14.12
N ALA A 175 -17.77 59.13 13.30
CA ALA A 175 -17.30 59.36 11.94
C ALA A 175 -18.42 59.40 10.88
N GLN A 176 -18.27 60.25 9.85
CA GLN A 176 -19.16 60.25 8.69
C GLN A 176 -18.79 59.10 7.73
N ILE A 177 -19.79 58.39 7.23
CA ILE A 177 -19.60 57.16 6.43
C ILE A 177 -19.60 57.51 4.94
N THR A 178 -18.47 57.30 4.25
CA THR A 178 -18.33 57.54 2.80
C THR A 178 -18.16 56.25 1.99
N ASP A 179 -17.35 55.30 2.49
CA ASP A 179 -17.27 53.94 1.94
C ASP A 179 -17.12 52.95 3.11
N PRO A 180 -18.21 52.26 3.52
CA PRO A 180 -18.18 51.52 4.78
C PRO A 180 -17.66 50.10 4.67
N SER A 181 -17.42 49.52 3.49
CA SER A 181 -17.37 48.05 3.38
C SER A 181 -16.18 47.44 2.64
N ALA A 182 -15.55 46.48 3.29
CA ALA A 182 -14.66 45.51 2.66
C ALA A 182 -15.48 44.34 2.10
N SER A 183 -15.21 43.89 0.87
CA SER A 183 -15.89 42.75 0.24
C SER A 183 -14.90 41.71 -0.26
N TRP A 184 -15.25 40.44 -0.15
CA TRP A 184 -14.48 39.31 -0.71
C TRP A 184 -15.41 38.11 -0.94
N SER A 185 -14.91 37.10 -1.64
CA SER A 185 -15.62 35.84 -1.90
C SER A 185 -14.75 34.65 -1.59
N ASN A 186 -15.38 33.50 -1.37
CA ASN A 186 -14.69 32.23 -1.41
C ASN A 186 -14.23 31.98 -2.87
N PRO A 187 -12.92 31.83 -3.13
CA PRO A 187 -12.43 31.64 -4.50
C PRO A 187 -12.81 30.28 -5.09
N GLU A 188 -13.15 29.29 -4.26
CA GLU A 188 -13.62 27.99 -4.73
C GLU A 188 -15.14 27.91 -4.77
N LYS A 189 -15.65 27.14 -5.73
CA LYS A 189 -17.07 26.80 -5.80
C LYS A 189 -17.42 25.78 -4.72
N ILE A 190 -18.68 25.79 -4.31
CA ILE A 190 -19.32 24.73 -3.55
C ILE A 190 -20.36 24.11 -4.47
N ARG A 191 -20.33 22.79 -4.59
CA ARG A 191 -21.35 22.01 -5.29
C ARG A 191 -22.27 21.40 -4.26
N CYS A 192 -23.57 21.62 -4.36
CA CYS A 192 -24.55 20.76 -3.70
C CYS A 192 -25.30 19.97 -4.75
N ASP A 193 -25.50 18.68 -4.52
CA ASP A 193 -26.06 17.78 -5.52
C ASP A 193 -26.98 16.71 -4.90
N ASP A 194 -27.89 16.18 -5.71
CA ASP A 194 -28.60 14.91 -5.53
C ASP A 194 -28.28 13.94 -6.69
N ALA A 195 -27.16 14.21 -7.38
CA ALA A 195 -26.78 13.54 -8.63
C ALA A 195 -25.95 12.28 -8.42
N VAL A 196 -25.49 12.01 -7.19
CA VAL A 196 -24.80 10.73 -6.87
C VAL A 196 -25.72 9.54 -7.12
N ARG A 197 -27.04 9.73 -6.97
CA ARG A 197 -28.08 8.73 -7.23
C ARG A 197 -27.79 7.90 -8.49
N ASP A 198 -27.57 6.61 -8.32
CA ASP A 198 -27.67 5.65 -9.42
C ASP A 198 -29.14 5.24 -9.50
N THR A 199 -29.79 5.52 -10.62
CA THR A 199 -31.26 5.52 -10.77
C THR A 199 -31.93 4.15 -10.62
N ALA A 200 -31.23 3.11 -10.16
CA ALA A 200 -31.67 1.72 -10.18
C ALA A 200 -31.59 0.98 -8.83
N THR A 201 -31.13 1.58 -7.73
CA THR A 201 -30.91 0.84 -6.46
C THR A 201 -31.69 1.43 -5.28
N ALA A 202 -32.27 0.55 -4.44
CA ALA A 202 -32.93 0.94 -3.19
C ALA A 202 -31.88 1.43 -2.18
N GLY A 203 -32.04 2.66 -1.69
CA GLY A 203 -31.04 3.37 -0.88
C GLY A 203 -30.46 4.56 -1.63
N THR A 204 -31.29 5.57 -1.89
CA THR A 204 -30.84 6.82 -2.52
C THR A 204 -29.96 7.59 -1.54
N PRO A 205 -28.67 7.88 -1.87
CA PRO A 205 -27.86 8.78 -1.06
C PRO A 205 -28.58 10.12 -0.96
N ASP A 206 -28.70 10.69 0.23
CA ASP A 206 -29.33 12.00 0.37
C ASP A 206 -28.50 13.07 -0.37
N PRO A 207 -29.13 14.20 -0.71
CA PRO A 207 -28.42 15.36 -1.21
C PRO A 207 -27.29 15.78 -0.26
N GLY A 208 -26.24 16.40 -0.79
CA GLY A 208 -25.05 16.77 -0.02
C GLY A 208 -24.20 17.81 -0.74
N CYS A 209 -23.17 18.32 -0.07
CA CYS A 209 -22.34 19.40 -0.57
C CYS A 209 -20.84 19.09 -0.47
N VAL A 210 -20.07 19.53 -1.46
CA VAL A 210 -18.62 19.34 -1.58
C VAL A 210 -17.95 20.56 -2.20
N VAL A 211 -16.62 20.65 -2.05
CA VAL A 211 -15.76 21.52 -2.86
C VAL A 211 -15.28 20.70 -4.08
N PRO A 212 -15.82 20.94 -5.29
CA PRO A 212 -15.60 20.08 -6.44
C PRO A 212 -14.15 20.10 -6.96
N SER A 213 -13.39 21.17 -6.72
CA SER A 213 -11.98 21.28 -7.11
C SER A 213 -11.04 20.38 -6.31
N VAL A 214 -11.47 19.87 -5.15
CA VAL A 214 -10.72 18.87 -4.39
C VAL A 214 -11.04 17.48 -4.93
N MET A 215 -10.03 16.80 -5.46
CA MET A 215 -10.13 15.46 -6.05
C MET A 215 -10.71 14.46 -5.02
N PRO A 216 -11.82 13.77 -5.33
CA PRO A 216 -12.36 12.72 -4.46
C PRO A 216 -11.44 11.48 -4.44
N VAL A 217 -11.36 10.83 -3.28
CA VAL A 217 -10.59 9.60 -3.07
C VAL A 217 -11.51 8.50 -2.55
N VAL A 218 -11.83 7.53 -3.41
CA VAL A 218 -12.58 6.34 -3.06
C VAL A 218 -11.64 5.32 -2.43
N ARG A 219 -12.03 4.72 -1.31
CA ARG A 219 -11.18 3.77 -0.59
C ARG A 219 -11.65 2.34 -0.77
N MET A 220 -10.69 1.43 -0.88
CA MET A 220 -10.93 0.00 -0.96
C MET A 220 -9.88 -0.75 -0.12
N SER A 221 -10.16 -1.99 0.28
CA SER A 221 -9.23 -2.82 1.05
C SER A 221 -9.06 -4.21 0.46
N ASP A 222 -7.83 -4.72 0.46
CA ASP A 222 -7.51 -6.11 0.08
C ASP A 222 -7.82 -7.14 1.17
N GLN A 223 -8.33 -6.73 2.34
CA GLN A 223 -8.76 -7.68 3.37
C GLN A 223 -9.79 -8.66 2.78
N GLN A 224 -9.76 -9.91 3.25
CA GLN A 224 -10.71 -10.92 2.78
C GLN A 224 -12.16 -10.50 3.05
N SER A 225 -13.06 -10.85 2.14
CA SER A 225 -14.50 -10.63 2.30
C SER A 225 -15.03 -11.35 3.56
N PRO A 226 -15.94 -10.72 4.34
CA PRO A 226 -16.66 -9.48 4.06
C PRO A 226 -15.96 -8.20 4.54
N SER A 227 -14.78 -8.28 5.16
CA SER A 227 -14.11 -7.10 5.75
C SER A 227 -13.43 -6.22 4.70
N GLY A 228 -13.12 -6.77 3.53
CA GLY A 228 -12.59 -6.06 2.38
C GLY A 228 -13.09 -6.67 1.07
N ALA A 229 -12.50 -6.24 -0.04
CA ALA A 229 -12.79 -6.72 -1.39
C ALA A 229 -11.84 -7.84 -1.85
N GLY A 230 -11.04 -8.39 -0.94
CA GLY A 230 -10.24 -9.60 -1.14
C GLY A 230 -9.44 -9.62 -2.44
N ALA A 231 -9.65 -10.68 -3.23
CA ALA A 231 -8.92 -10.93 -4.47
C ALA A 231 -9.11 -9.81 -5.49
N ALA A 232 -10.30 -9.19 -5.54
CA ALA A 232 -10.58 -8.09 -6.46
C ALA A 232 -9.72 -6.87 -6.14
N ALA A 233 -9.68 -6.43 -4.89
CA ALA A 233 -8.82 -5.33 -4.46
C ALA A 233 -7.33 -5.62 -4.67
N ALA A 234 -6.89 -6.86 -4.43
CA ALA A 234 -5.51 -7.26 -4.72
C ALA A 234 -5.15 -7.15 -6.21
N ALA A 235 -6.03 -7.62 -7.10
CA ALA A 235 -5.85 -7.47 -8.54
C ALA A 235 -5.79 -6.00 -8.97
N TYR A 236 -6.68 -5.17 -8.43
CA TYR A 236 -6.70 -3.74 -8.74
C TYR A 236 -5.44 -3.05 -8.23
N LEU A 237 -4.95 -3.39 -7.04
CA LEU A 237 -3.70 -2.86 -6.50
C LEU A 237 -2.48 -3.27 -7.35
N TRP A 238 -2.45 -4.51 -7.84
CA TRP A 238 -1.47 -4.95 -8.83
C TRP A 238 -1.57 -4.09 -10.10
N ALA A 239 -2.77 -3.88 -10.63
CA ALA A 239 -2.99 -3.12 -11.85
C ALA A 239 -2.60 -1.64 -11.69
N GLN A 240 -2.88 -1.02 -10.55
CA GLN A 240 -2.43 0.35 -10.22
C GLN A 240 -0.90 0.47 -10.20
N SER A 241 -0.21 -0.58 -9.79
CA SER A 241 1.24 -0.58 -9.62
C SER A 241 1.99 -0.94 -10.91
N ASN A 242 1.36 -1.70 -11.81
CA ASN A 242 2.03 -2.30 -12.96
C ASN A 242 1.56 -1.81 -14.32
N LEU A 243 0.36 -1.22 -14.41
CA LEU A 243 -0.17 -0.67 -15.66
C LEU A 243 0.03 0.86 -15.69
N ALA A 244 -0.78 1.59 -16.47
CA ALA A 244 -0.70 3.04 -16.63
C ALA A 244 -1.04 3.88 -15.36
N SER A 245 -1.02 3.27 -14.17
CA SER A 245 -1.28 3.87 -12.86
C SER A 245 -2.63 4.56 -12.73
N TRP A 246 -3.64 4.02 -13.44
CA TRP A 246 -5.03 4.43 -13.33
C TRP A 246 -5.54 4.35 -11.89
N GLY A 247 -6.38 5.30 -11.48
CA GLY A 247 -6.89 5.43 -10.12
C GLY A 247 -5.87 5.92 -9.09
N ARG A 248 -4.58 6.04 -9.42
CA ARG A 248 -3.52 6.53 -8.49
C ARG A 248 -2.91 7.84 -8.97
N ASP A 249 -2.08 7.77 -10.00
CA ASP A 249 -1.41 8.94 -10.59
C ASP A 249 -2.25 9.54 -11.72
N LYS A 250 -2.97 8.68 -12.46
CA LYS A 250 -3.99 9.08 -13.42
C LYS A 250 -5.36 8.85 -12.82
N PRO A 251 -6.19 9.89 -12.63
CA PRO A 251 -7.53 9.70 -12.10
C PRO A 251 -8.40 8.89 -13.06
N LEU A 252 -9.42 8.23 -12.52
CA LEU A 252 -10.50 7.62 -13.26
C LEU A 252 -11.63 8.63 -13.42
N THR A 253 -12.43 8.50 -14.47
CA THR A 253 -13.59 9.38 -14.71
C THR A 253 -14.87 8.59 -14.54
N ARG A 254 -15.74 8.97 -13.60
CA ARG A 254 -17.01 8.27 -13.34
C ARG A 254 -17.89 8.32 -14.59
N ALA A 255 -18.47 7.17 -14.93
CA ALA A 255 -19.43 7.05 -16.02
C ALA A 255 -20.55 6.06 -15.67
N LYS A 256 -21.78 6.55 -15.68
CA LYS A 256 -23.01 5.82 -15.33
C LYS A 256 -23.65 5.12 -16.54
N GLY A 257 -23.43 5.64 -17.75
CA GLY A 257 -23.89 5.03 -19.00
C GLY A 257 -22.99 3.89 -19.50
N ASP A 258 -23.54 2.96 -20.28
CA ASP A 258 -22.84 1.82 -20.94
C ASP A 258 -22.03 0.91 -19.99
N VAL A 259 -22.37 0.85 -18.69
CA VAL A 259 -21.64 -0.03 -17.73
C VAL A 259 -21.68 -1.48 -18.19
N ALA A 260 -22.86 -2.00 -18.53
CA ALA A 260 -23.00 -3.38 -19.01
C ALA A 260 -22.23 -3.64 -20.31
N GLY A 261 -22.17 -2.68 -21.24
CA GLY A 261 -21.39 -2.82 -22.47
C GLY A 261 -19.89 -2.81 -22.22
N ARG A 262 -19.39 -1.97 -21.30
CA ARG A 262 -17.98 -1.99 -20.87
C ARG A 262 -17.59 -3.29 -20.19
N THR A 263 -18.43 -3.80 -19.29
CA THR A 263 -18.22 -5.12 -18.68
C THR A 263 -18.23 -6.21 -19.75
N ALA A 264 -19.18 -6.19 -20.69
CA ALA A 264 -19.24 -7.18 -21.77
C ALA A 264 -18.00 -7.15 -22.68
N ARG A 265 -17.43 -5.98 -22.97
CA ARG A 265 -16.18 -5.88 -23.77
C ARG A 265 -14.97 -6.47 -23.04
N THR A 266 -14.84 -6.23 -21.74
CA THR A 266 -13.67 -6.68 -20.97
C THR A 266 -13.80 -8.15 -20.52
N CYS A 267 -15.00 -8.53 -20.09
CA CYS A 267 -15.27 -9.82 -19.46
C CYS A 267 -16.14 -10.77 -20.30
N GLY A 268 -16.64 -10.35 -21.46
CA GLY A 268 -17.54 -11.19 -22.28
C GLY A 268 -16.89 -12.45 -22.84
N THR A 269 -15.57 -12.44 -23.03
CA THR A 269 -14.77 -13.60 -23.44
C THR A 269 -14.05 -14.29 -22.28
N PHE A 270 -14.30 -13.86 -21.04
CA PHE A 270 -13.66 -14.41 -19.86
C PHE A 270 -14.10 -15.87 -19.63
N GLN A 271 -13.13 -16.75 -19.43
CA GLN A 271 -13.38 -18.16 -19.16
C GLN A 271 -13.21 -18.43 -17.67
N ALA A 272 -14.31 -18.67 -16.97
CA ALA A 272 -14.27 -18.99 -15.55
C ALA A 272 -13.46 -20.28 -15.28
N ARG A 273 -12.54 -20.20 -14.31
CA ARG A 273 -11.66 -21.27 -13.82
C ARG A 273 -12.15 -21.79 -12.49
N THR A 274 -13.32 -22.43 -12.51
CA THR A 274 -13.95 -22.98 -11.29
C THR A 274 -13.17 -24.13 -10.67
N ASP A 275 -12.20 -24.69 -11.40
CA ASP A 275 -11.18 -25.61 -10.91
C ASP A 275 -10.18 -24.96 -9.95
N LEU A 276 -9.97 -23.64 -10.07
CA LEU A 276 -9.03 -22.88 -9.24
C LEU A 276 -9.75 -21.99 -8.22
N ILE A 277 -10.85 -21.35 -8.62
CA ILE A 277 -11.60 -20.40 -7.80
C ILE A 277 -13.07 -20.81 -7.74
N THR A 278 -13.58 -21.05 -6.54
CA THR A 278 -15.00 -21.33 -6.35
C THR A 278 -15.83 -20.11 -6.75
N ASN A 279 -16.84 -20.31 -7.61
CA ASN A 279 -17.66 -19.23 -8.18
C ASN A 279 -16.81 -18.13 -8.84
N ASP A 280 -15.83 -18.55 -9.64
CA ASP A 280 -14.95 -17.64 -10.36
C ASP A 280 -15.74 -16.64 -11.22
N SER A 281 -15.28 -15.40 -11.18
CA SER A 281 -15.88 -14.25 -11.85
C SER A 281 -14.78 -13.30 -12.33
N CYS A 282 -15.13 -12.47 -13.31
CA CYS A 282 -14.21 -11.50 -13.88
C CYS A 282 -14.22 -10.20 -13.06
N GLY A 283 -13.07 -9.80 -12.52
CA GLY A 283 -12.85 -8.46 -11.97
C GLY A 283 -12.08 -7.59 -12.97
N GLU A 284 -12.76 -6.65 -13.63
CA GLU A 284 -12.10 -5.73 -14.58
C GLU A 284 -11.48 -4.48 -13.94
N PHE A 285 -10.33 -4.06 -14.49
CA PHE A 285 -9.70 -2.77 -14.18
C PHE A 285 -9.06 -2.14 -15.44
N PRO A 286 -9.27 -0.84 -15.74
CA PRO A 286 -10.16 0.10 -15.05
C PRO A 286 -11.63 -0.34 -15.01
N PHE A 287 -12.37 0.09 -13.99
CA PHE A 287 -13.73 -0.39 -13.73
C PHE A 287 -14.70 -0.02 -14.86
N ALA A 288 -15.70 -0.87 -15.13
CA ALA A 288 -16.76 -0.56 -16.10
C ALA A 288 -17.67 0.62 -15.70
N VAL A 289 -17.59 1.10 -14.46
CA VAL A 289 -18.23 2.34 -14.00
C VAL A 289 -17.38 3.59 -14.28
N THR A 290 -16.36 3.47 -15.13
CA THR A 290 -15.44 4.55 -15.52
C THR A 290 -15.31 4.66 -17.03
N ARG A 291 -14.95 5.85 -17.53
CA ARG A 291 -14.72 6.08 -18.97
C ARG A 291 -13.51 5.30 -19.49
N GLU A 292 -12.55 5.01 -18.63
CA GLU A 292 -11.32 4.29 -18.94
C GLU A 292 -11.54 2.76 -18.98
N GLY A 293 -12.67 2.26 -18.48
CA GLY A 293 -13.04 0.85 -18.51
C GLY A 293 -13.60 0.40 -19.87
N GLY A 294 -13.70 -0.91 -20.06
CA GLY A 294 -14.32 -1.49 -21.27
C GLY A 294 -13.39 -1.66 -22.46
N THR A 295 -12.11 -1.88 -22.19
CA THR A 295 -11.14 -2.34 -23.20
C THR A 295 -11.45 -3.79 -23.57
N ASP A 296 -11.09 -4.22 -24.78
CA ASP A 296 -11.24 -5.62 -25.20
C ASP A 296 -10.44 -6.53 -24.23
N GLY A 297 -11.14 -7.50 -23.63
CA GLY A 297 -10.57 -8.45 -22.68
C GLY A 297 -9.36 -9.20 -23.21
N ALA A 298 -9.27 -9.44 -24.52
CA ALA A 298 -8.12 -10.11 -25.14
C ALA A 298 -6.82 -9.27 -25.12
N GLN A 299 -6.91 -7.97 -24.80
CA GLN A 299 -5.76 -7.08 -24.65
C GLN A 299 -5.34 -6.92 -23.18
N CYS A 300 -6.18 -7.34 -22.24
CA CYS A 300 -5.92 -7.16 -20.82
C CYS A 300 -4.91 -8.18 -20.29
N ALA A 301 -4.19 -7.80 -19.23
CA ALA A 301 -3.47 -8.77 -18.41
C ALA A 301 -4.49 -9.66 -17.68
N GLU A 302 -4.35 -10.97 -17.79
CA GLU A 302 -5.19 -11.95 -17.09
C GLU A 302 -4.52 -12.32 -15.77
N LEU A 303 -5.21 -12.06 -14.66
CA LEU A 303 -4.63 -12.13 -13.32
C LEU A 303 -5.31 -13.20 -12.47
N LEU A 304 -4.53 -13.86 -11.62
CA LEU A 304 -5.01 -14.80 -10.61
C LEU A 304 -4.47 -14.39 -9.22
N PRO A 305 -5.25 -13.59 -8.45
CA PRO A 305 -4.91 -13.28 -7.08
C PRO A 305 -5.14 -14.49 -6.16
N ARG A 306 -4.13 -14.85 -5.36
CA ARG A 306 -4.20 -15.92 -4.35
C ARG A 306 -3.81 -15.38 -2.99
N HIS A 307 -4.65 -15.63 -1.99
CA HIS A 307 -4.36 -15.26 -0.62
C HIS A 307 -3.39 -16.26 0.01
N SER A 308 -2.33 -15.77 0.65
CA SER A 308 -1.37 -16.63 1.34
C SER A 308 -1.86 -17.07 2.71
N THR A 309 -1.50 -18.28 3.13
CA THR A 309 -1.80 -18.82 4.46
C THR A 309 -1.16 -18.03 5.62
N ARG A 310 -0.21 -17.12 5.36
CA ARG A 310 0.40 -16.25 6.38
C ARG A 310 0.02 -14.76 6.25
N GLY A 311 -0.96 -14.45 5.41
CA GLY A 311 -1.47 -13.10 5.19
C GLY A 311 -0.91 -12.45 3.91
N GLY A 312 -1.73 -11.63 3.25
CA GLY A 312 -1.38 -10.93 2.02
C GLY A 312 -1.72 -11.70 0.74
N TRP A 313 -1.53 -11.03 -0.41
CA TRP A 313 -1.92 -11.54 -1.71
C TRP A 313 -0.73 -11.73 -2.66
N VAL A 314 -0.68 -12.87 -3.33
CA VAL A 314 0.08 -13.07 -4.58
C VAL A 314 -0.85 -12.70 -5.73
N THR A 315 -0.35 -12.07 -6.78
CA THR A 315 -1.10 -11.95 -8.05
C THR A 315 -0.27 -12.57 -9.16
N ASP A 316 -0.67 -13.75 -9.62
CA ASP A 316 -0.05 -14.41 -10.76
C ASP A 316 -0.58 -13.79 -12.06
N VAL A 317 0.30 -13.53 -13.02
CA VAL A 317 -0.08 -13.10 -14.37
C VAL A 317 -0.17 -14.35 -15.25
N LEU A 318 -1.38 -14.72 -15.65
CA LEU A 318 -1.66 -15.90 -16.48
C LEU A 318 -1.42 -15.62 -17.96
N ASP A 319 -1.81 -14.43 -18.41
CA ASP A 319 -1.61 -13.95 -19.78
C ASP A 319 -1.44 -12.43 -19.81
N GLY A 320 -0.82 -11.90 -20.85
CA GLY A 320 -0.47 -10.48 -20.96
C GLY A 320 0.65 -10.05 -20.00
N GLY A 321 0.64 -8.78 -19.57
CA GLY A 321 1.66 -8.24 -18.66
C GLY A 321 1.54 -6.75 -18.38
N THR A 322 2.61 -6.12 -17.89
CA THR A 322 2.63 -4.69 -17.52
C THR A 322 2.42 -3.74 -18.70
N GLY A 323 2.59 -4.21 -19.94
CA GLY A 323 2.29 -3.45 -21.15
C GLY A 323 0.81 -3.42 -21.54
N SER A 324 -0.06 -4.18 -20.86
CA SER A 324 -1.49 -4.25 -21.16
C SER A 324 -2.21 -2.95 -20.77
N PRO A 325 -3.22 -2.50 -21.54
CA PRO A 325 -4.03 -1.32 -21.22
C PRO A 325 -4.98 -1.50 -20.03
N CYS A 326 -5.28 -2.75 -19.67
CA CYS A 326 -6.25 -3.15 -18.66
C CYS A 326 -5.83 -4.46 -17.99
N ALA A 327 -6.52 -4.82 -16.91
CA ALA A 327 -6.46 -6.11 -16.27
C ALA A 327 -7.86 -6.73 -16.18
N ARG A 328 -7.92 -8.06 -16.30
CA ARG A 328 -9.08 -8.88 -15.95
C ARG A 328 -8.62 -9.96 -14.99
N ALA A 329 -9.24 -10.08 -13.84
CA ALA A 329 -8.82 -11.00 -12.79
C ALA A 329 -9.84 -12.10 -12.55
N HIS A 330 -9.36 -13.32 -12.31
CA HIS A 330 -10.14 -14.40 -11.73
C HIS A 330 -10.33 -14.13 -10.25
N VAL A 331 -11.57 -13.86 -9.82
CA VAL A 331 -11.89 -13.52 -8.43
C VAL A 331 -13.16 -14.22 -7.98
N PRO A 332 -13.27 -14.64 -6.71
CA PRO A 332 -14.54 -15.13 -6.17
C PRO A 332 -15.65 -14.10 -6.38
N LEU A 333 -16.85 -14.54 -6.78
CA LEU A 333 -18.00 -13.64 -6.98
C LEU A 333 -18.28 -12.73 -5.78
N ALA A 334 -18.10 -13.22 -4.56
CA ALA A 334 -18.29 -12.45 -3.33
C ALA A 334 -17.29 -11.29 -3.19
N ASP A 335 -16.04 -11.49 -3.61
CA ASP A 335 -14.99 -10.46 -3.57
C ASP A 335 -15.29 -9.37 -4.62
N ARG A 336 -15.75 -9.77 -5.81
CA ARG A 336 -16.20 -8.82 -6.86
C ARG A 336 -17.37 -7.97 -6.38
N GLN A 337 -18.39 -8.60 -5.78
CA GLN A 337 -19.56 -7.89 -5.24
C GLN A 337 -19.18 -6.96 -4.08
N ALA A 338 -18.24 -7.37 -3.22
CA ALA A 338 -17.71 -6.52 -2.16
C ALA A 338 -16.95 -5.30 -2.73
N ALA A 339 -16.18 -5.48 -3.80
CA ALA A 339 -15.51 -4.37 -4.48
C ALA A 339 -16.51 -3.38 -5.10
N GLU A 340 -17.56 -3.88 -5.77
CA GLU A 340 -18.64 -3.08 -6.34
C GLU A 340 -19.37 -2.28 -5.24
N ALA A 341 -19.64 -2.91 -4.10
CA ALA A 341 -20.24 -2.26 -2.94
C ALA A 341 -19.35 -1.14 -2.38
N GLN A 342 -18.05 -1.39 -2.15
CA GLN A 342 -17.11 -0.38 -1.66
C GLN A 342 -16.94 0.78 -2.64
N LEU A 343 -16.94 0.52 -3.95
CA LEU A 343 -16.96 1.58 -4.96
C LEU A 343 -18.23 2.42 -4.85
N SER A 344 -19.40 1.79 -4.78
CA SER A 344 -20.70 2.47 -4.64
C SER A 344 -20.77 3.32 -3.37
N GLU A 345 -20.37 2.76 -2.23
CA GLU A 345 -20.28 3.46 -0.94
C GLU A 345 -19.26 4.60 -1.00
N GLY A 346 -18.13 4.40 -1.67
CA GLY A 346 -17.12 5.43 -1.88
C GLY A 346 -17.64 6.58 -2.74
N PHE A 347 -18.38 6.30 -3.81
CA PHE A 347 -19.02 7.33 -4.62
C PHE A 347 -20.06 8.12 -3.81
N ALA A 348 -20.85 7.46 -2.96
CA ALA A 348 -21.75 8.12 -2.01
C ALA A 348 -20.98 8.98 -1.00
N GLY A 349 -19.97 8.42 -0.35
CA GLY A 349 -19.19 9.04 0.72
C GLY A 349 -18.23 10.13 0.26
N GLN A 350 -17.89 10.19 -1.03
CA GLN A 350 -17.08 11.26 -1.65
C GLN A 350 -17.88 12.17 -2.60
N ARG A 351 -19.18 11.89 -2.72
CA ARG A 351 -20.12 12.50 -3.68
C ARG A 351 -19.55 12.57 -5.09
N VAL A 352 -19.11 11.44 -5.65
CA VAL A 352 -18.63 11.36 -7.03
C VAL A 352 -19.84 11.25 -7.96
N VAL A 353 -19.99 12.20 -8.87
CA VAL A 353 -21.10 12.22 -9.84
C VAL A 353 -20.61 11.90 -11.26
N GLU A 354 -21.51 11.87 -12.23
CA GLU A 354 -21.12 11.67 -13.63
C GLU A 354 -20.02 12.66 -14.03
N ASP A 355 -19.01 12.19 -14.75
CA ASP A 355 -17.87 12.96 -15.26
C ASP A 355 -16.90 13.51 -14.21
N ASP A 356 -17.14 13.28 -12.92
CA ASP A 356 -16.14 13.57 -11.89
C ASP A 356 -14.92 12.66 -12.10
N GLN A 357 -13.74 13.27 -12.05
CA GLN A 357 -12.49 12.55 -11.86
C GLN A 357 -12.36 12.11 -10.40
N PHE A 358 -11.83 10.92 -10.16
CA PHE A 358 -11.57 10.38 -8.82
C PHE A 358 -10.32 9.50 -8.78
N LYS A 359 -9.77 9.36 -7.58
CA LYS A 359 -8.74 8.37 -7.27
C LYS A 359 -9.35 7.20 -6.50
N VAL A 360 -8.70 6.04 -6.61
CA VAL A 360 -8.97 4.87 -5.77
C VAL A 360 -7.73 4.57 -4.96
N GLU A 361 -7.85 4.64 -3.64
CA GLU A 361 -6.83 4.27 -2.69
C GLU A 361 -7.14 2.87 -2.17
N ILE A 362 -6.30 1.90 -2.53
CA ILE A 362 -6.45 0.51 -2.09
C ILE A 362 -5.47 0.28 -0.94
N SER A 363 -6.01 0.13 0.26
CA SER A 363 -5.25 -0.29 1.44
C SER A 363 -4.98 -1.79 1.37
N GLY A 364 -3.72 -2.18 1.52
CA GLY A 364 -3.32 -3.56 1.38
C GLY A 364 -1.83 -3.74 1.19
N SER A 365 -1.39 -5.00 1.15
CA SER A 365 -0.01 -5.34 0.80
C SER A 365 0.01 -6.41 -0.26
N THR A 366 0.61 -6.09 -1.40
CA THR A 366 1.12 -7.08 -2.35
C THR A 366 2.52 -7.55 -1.92
N ALA A 367 2.84 -7.56 -0.61
CA ALA A 367 4.12 -8.09 -0.14
C ALA A 367 4.14 -9.55 -0.56
N GLU A 368 4.87 -9.83 -1.63
CA GLU A 368 4.71 -11.06 -2.40
C GLU A 368 4.92 -12.26 -1.47
N PRO A 369 3.88 -13.08 -1.27
CA PRO A 369 4.03 -14.28 -0.46
C PRO A 369 5.09 -15.18 -1.05
N GLN A 370 5.99 -15.67 -0.21
CA GLN A 370 7.08 -16.56 -0.60
C GLN A 370 6.84 -17.97 -0.07
N ALA A 371 7.44 -18.98 -0.71
CA ALA A 371 7.53 -20.32 -0.18
C ALA A 371 8.00 -20.30 1.29
N VAL A 372 7.49 -21.21 2.12
CA VAL A 372 7.73 -21.19 3.58
C VAL A 372 9.22 -21.14 3.91
N CYS A 373 10.04 -21.88 3.17
CA CYS A 373 11.49 -21.89 3.37
C CYS A 373 12.17 -20.57 2.97
N LEU A 374 11.62 -19.79 2.04
CA LEU A 374 12.18 -18.50 1.60
C LEU A 374 11.91 -17.37 2.61
N GLN A 375 10.83 -17.48 3.39
CA GLN A 375 10.43 -16.46 4.36
C GLN A 375 11.39 -16.34 5.56
N GLY A 376 12.18 -17.37 5.84
CA GLY A 376 13.11 -17.36 6.96
C GLY A 376 14.15 -18.47 6.84
N ALA A 377 15.40 -18.07 6.67
CA ALA A 377 16.50 -19.00 6.59
C ALA A 377 16.96 -19.45 8.00
N PRO A 378 17.25 -20.74 8.21
CA PRO A 378 17.63 -21.28 9.52
C PRO A 378 19.01 -20.81 9.93
N ALA A 379 19.27 -20.65 11.24
CA ALA A 379 20.59 -20.21 11.73
C ALA A 379 21.75 -21.04 11.15
N GLY A 380 22.81 -20.34 10.71
CA GLY A 380 23.99 -20.93 10.07
C GLY A 380 23.84 -21.21 8.57
N TRP A 381 22.81 -20.66 7.91
CA TRP A 381 22.65 -20.72 6.46
C TRP A 381 23.64 -19.83 5.70
N VAL A 382 23.86 -20.14 4.42
CA VAL A 382 24.57 -19.31 3.44
C VAL A 382 23.67 -19.03 2.22
N PRO A 383 23.72 -17.82 1.64
CA PRO A 383 22.94 -17.51 0.44
C PRO A 383 23.30 -18.39 -0.75
N SER A 384 22.28 -18.77 -1.52
CA SER A 384 22.42 -19.48 -2.79
C SER A 384 21.33 -19.02 -3.75
N GLY A 385 21.70 -18.18 -4.72
CA GLY A 385 20.74 -17.57 -5.64
C GLY A 385 19.70 -16.73 -4.91
N ASN A 386 18.41 -16.94 -5.18
CA ASN A 386 17.32 -16.32 -4.43
C ASN A 386 16.83 -17.18 -3.24
N GLY A 387 17.63 -18.16 -2.80
CA GLY A 387 17.35 -19.00 -1.65
C GLY A 387 18.58 -19.17 -0.75
N TRP A 388 18.69 -20.33 -0.11
CA TRP A 388 19.74 -20.60 0.88
C TRP A 388 20.14 -22.07 0.96
N ILE A 389 21.35 -22.32 1.47
CA ILE A 389 21.88 -23.65 1.80
C ILE A 389 22.34 -23.65 3.26
N LYS A 390 22.16 -24.76 3.96
CA LYS A 390 22.67 -25.00 5.30
C LYS A 390 23.23 -26.41 5.39
N ASN A 391 24.49 -26.51 5.77
CA ASN A 391 25.16 -27.78 6.02
C ASN A 391 25.57 -27.85 7.48
N THR A 392 25.40 -29.00 8.11
CA THR A 392 25.81 -29.25 9.49
C THR A 392 26.83 -30.38 9.55
N THR A 393 27.64 -30.34 10.60
CA THR A 393 28.60 -31.38 10.92
C THR A 393 28.48 -31.80 12.37
N GLU A 394 29.01 -32.96 12.70
CA GLU A 394 29.21 -33.40 14.09
C GLU A 394 30.64 -33.91 14.29
N PRO A 395 31.18 -33.81 15.52
CA PRO A 395 32.54 -34.28 15.81
C PRO A 395 32.62 -35.81 15.74
N VAL A 396 33.77 -36.31 15.28
CA VAL A 396 34.14 -37.72 15.31
C VAL A 396 35.50 -37.92 15.95
N PRO A 397 35.75 -39.05 16.64
CA PRO A 397 37.04 -39.31 17.29
C PRO A 397 38.23 -39.32 16.33
N HIS A 398 37.98 -39.66 15.05
CA HIS A 398 39.00 -39.78 14.02
C HIS A 398 38.49 -39.24 12.69
N VAL A 399 39.34 -38.56 11.90
CA VAL A 399 39.05 -38.21 10.50
C VAL A 399 38.99 -39.46 9.64
N ASN A 400 39.80 -40.48 9.96
CA ASN A 400 39.83 -41.79 9.31
C ASN A 400 39.87 -42.88 10.38
N LYS A 401 38.79 -43.67 10.48
CA LYS A 401 38.52 -44.68 11.52
C LYS A 401 39.52 -45.84 11.47
N THR A 402 40.04 -46.20 10.30
CA THR A 402 40.91 -47.38 10.14
C THR A 402 42.40 -47.04 10.25
N ILE A 403 42.76 -45.76 10.35
CA ILE A 403 44.16 -45.30 10.40
C ILE A 403 44.58 -45.03 11.85
N PRO A 404 45.55 -45.80 12.40
CA PRO A 404 46.05 -45.56 13.75
C PRO A 404 46.60 -44.14 13.93
N GLY A 405 46.18 -43.46 14.99
CA GLY A 405 46.63 -42.09 15.30
C GLY A 405 45.99 -40.98 14.47
N SER A 406 44.96 -41.29 13.67
CA SER A 406 44.17 -40.28 12.95
C SER A 406 43.58 -39.25 13.93
N PRO A 407 43.73 -37.94 13.70
CA PRO A 407 43.25 -36.92 14.62
C PRO A 407 41.73 -36.87 14.65
N ALA A 408 41.15 -36.27 15.70
CA ALA A 408 39.72 -35.97 15.74
C ALA A 408 39.31 -35.06 14.57
N GLY A 409 38.08 -35.23 14.10
CA GLY A 409 37.55 -34.53 12.94
C GLY A 409 36.07 -34.19 13.08
N ALA A 410 35.46 -33.79 11.97
CA ALA A 410 34.02 -33.59 11.88
C ALA A 410 33.47 -34.24 10.61
N ARG A 411 32.33 -34.93 10.71
CA ARG A 411 31.63 -35.53 9.56
C ARG A 411 30.38 -34.75 9.22
N ALA A 412 29.97 -34.78 7.96
CA ALA A 412 28.73 -34.14 7.49
C ALA A 412 27.49 -34.87 8.04
N THR A 413 26.47 -34.14 8.50
CA THR A 413 25.27 -34.74 9.11
C THR A 413 23.96 -34.40 8.42
N THR A 414 23.73 -33.14 8.08
CA THR A 414 22.49 -32.75 7.39
C THR A 414 22.81 -31.59 6.46
N ALA A 415 22.32 -31.70 5.24
CA ALA A 415 22.37 -30.65 4.25
C ALA A 415 20.94 -30.28 3.87
N GLN A 416 20.59 -29.01 4.01
CA GLN A 416 19.27 -28.46 3.67
C GLN A 416 19.44 -27.33 2.68
N ALA A 417 18.50 -27.19 1.76
CA ALA A 417 18.45 -26.06 0.86
C ALA A 417 17.00 -25.61 0.61
N CYS A 418 16.82 -24.31 0.51
CA CYS A 418 15.63 -23.71 -0.07
C CYS A 418 16.04 -23.17 -1.45
N LEU A 419 15.53 -23.78 -2.51
CA LEU A 419 15.95 -23.54 -3.87
C LEU A 419 14.85 -22.80 -4.64
N GLY A 420 15.07 -21.51 -4.90
CA GLY A 420 14.16 -20.72 -5.74
C GLY A 420 14.51 -20.80 -7.23
N THR A 421 13.82 -19.98 -8.03
CA THR A 421 13.98 -19.96 -9.50
C THR A 421 15.32 -19.43 -10.01
N THR A 422 16.05 -18.67 -9.18
CA THR A 422 17.39 -18.21 -9.49
C THR A 422 18.39 -19.11 -8.78
N THR A 423 19.06 -19.97 -9.53
CA THR A 423 20.11 -20.85 -8.99
C THR A 423 21.50 -20.31 -9.31
N VAL A 424 22.47 -20.57 -8.43
CA VAL A 424 23.88 -20.29 -8.67
C VAL A 424 24.64 -21.62 -8.70
N GLU A 425 25.71 -21.68 -9.49
CA GLU A 425 26.58 -22.85 -9.48
C GLU A 425 27.51 -22.79 -8.26
N GLY A 426 27.60 -23.90 -7.53
CA GLY A 426 28.50 -24.10 -6.40
C GLY A 426 29.92 -24.45 -6.85
N THR A 427 30.74 -24.91 -5.91
CA THR A 427 32.14 -25.27 -6.17
C THR A 427 32.33 -26.77 -6.36
N SER A 428 33.34 -27.13 -7.17
CA SER A 428 33.74 -28.51 -7.42
C SER A 428 34.09 -29.27 -6.13
N ALA A 429 33.90 -30.59 -6.14
CA ALA A 429 34.20 -31.45 -5.00
C ALA A 429 35.71 -31.71 -4.89
N GLU A 430 36.34 -31.24 -3.82
CA GLU A 430 37.79 -31.32 -3.65
C GLU A 430 38.20 -31.63 -2.19
N GLY A 431 39.48 -31.95 -2.00
CA GLY A 431 40.11 -32.04 -0.69
C GLY A 431 40.11 -33.41 -0.01
N ASP A 432 40.64 -33.44 1.20
CA ASP A 432 40.71 -34.65 2.02
C ASP A 432 39.61 -34.57 3.06
N ILE A 433 38.48 -35.24 2.77
CA ILE A 433 37.26 -35.17 3.59
C ILE A 433 37.28 -36.29 4.63
N THR A 434 36.49 -36.16 5.69
CA THR A 434 36.37 -37.22 6.71
C THR A 434 35.97 -38.55 6.09
N GLY A 435 36.74 -39.60 6.38
CA GLY A 435 36.61 -40.95 5.84
C GLY A 435 37.20 -41.15 4.44
N TRP A 436 37.85 -40.15 3.83
CA TRP A 436 38.34 -40.26 2.46
C TRP A 436 39.45 -41.30 2.30
N GLN A 437 40.40 -41.35 3.22
CA GLN A 437 41.51 -42.31 3.15
C GLN A 437 41.03 -43.72 3.52
N ASP A 438 40.08 -43.85 4.46
CA ASP A 438 39.39 -45.11 4.74
C ASP A 438 38.70 -45.66 3.48
N ALA A 439 38.01 -44.79 2.72
CA ALA A 439 37.35 -45.18 1.49
C ALA A 439 38.35 -45.62 0.41
N GLN A 440 39.48 -44.90 0.28
CA GLN A 440 40.57 -45.26 -0.63
C GLN A 440 41.16 -46.63 -0.31
N GLU A 441 41.39 -46.93 0.97
CA GLU A 441 41.91 -48.22 1.40
C GLU A 441 40.91 -49.34 1.16
N PHE A 442 39.63 -49.12 1.46
CA PHE A 442 38.57 -50.06 1.14
C PHE A 442 38.53 -50.35 -0.37
N ALA A 443 38.53 -49.32 -1.21
CA ALA A 443 38.53 -49.48 -2.65
C ALA A 443 39.77 -50.22 -3.18
N ARG A 444 40.95 -49.98 -2.58
CA ARG A 444 42.19 -50.69 -2.91
C ARG A 444 42.08 -52.18 -2.60
N LEU A 445 41.56 -52.54 -1.43
CA LEU A 445 41.42 -53.94 -0.98
C LEU A 445 40.46 -54.76 -1.84
N TYR A 446 39.35 -54.16 -2.28
CA TYR A 446 38.31 -54.88 -3.05
C TYR A 446 38.41 -54.68 -4.57
N SER A 447 39.25 -53.76 -5.05
CA SER A 447 39.56 -53.50 -6.48
C SER A 447 38.36 -53.58 -7.44
N PRO A 448 37.28 -52.81 -7.24
CA PRO A 448 35.98 -53.10 -7.86
C PRO A 448 35.82 -52.62 -9.32
N GLY A 449 36.86 -52.07 -9.95
CA GLY A 449 36.79 -51.53 -11.31
C GLY A 449 35.95 -50.25 -11.45
N THR A 450 35.68 -49.54 -10.35
CA THR A 450 35.03 -48.22 -10.34
C THR A 450 35.75 -47.28 -9.37
N GLY A 451 35.65 -45.98 -9.62
CA GLY A 451 36.30 -44.95 -8.81
C GLY A 451 35.48 -44.54 -7.59
N LEU A 452 36.16 -43.87 -6.65
CA LEU A 452 35.52 -43.13 -5.56
C LEU A 452 35.18 -41.71 -6.00
N ALA A 453 34.22 -41.11 -5.33
CA ALA A 453 33.82 -39.73 -5.50
C ALA A 453 33.61 -39.04 -4.16
N ARG A 454 33.77 -37.73 -4.17
CA ARG A 454 33.34 -36.86 -3.08
C ARG A 454 31.91 -36.43 -3.41
N CYS A 455 30.93 -37.16 -2.88
CA CYS A 455 29.54 -36.89 -3.17
C CYS A 455 29.09 -35.61 -2.45
N HIS A 456 28.59 -34.66 -3.23
CA HIS A 456 27.84 -33.52 -2.72
C HIS A 456 26.53 -33.98 -2.06
N LEU A 457 26.18 -33.41 -0.91
CA LEU A 457 24.87 -33.60 -0.28
C LEU A 457 23.82 -32.66 -0.89
N ILE A 458 24.17 -31.39 -1.10
CA ILE A 458 23.51 -30.50 -2.07
C ILE A 458 24.38 -30.43 -3.32
N PRO A 459 23.89 -30.78 -4.52
CA PRO A 459 24.73 -30.82 -5.72
C PRO A 459 25.22 -29.43 -6.12
N ASN A 460 26.41 -29.36 -6.74
CA ASN A 460 27.00 -28.09 -7.17
C ASN A 460 26.11 -27.32 -8.15
N VAL A 461 25.40 -28.02 -9.04
CA VAL A 461 24.44 -27.40 -9.99
C VAL A 461 23.25 -26.71 -9.32
N LEU A 462 23.06 -26.91 -8.01
CA LEU A 462 22.06 -26.23 -7.17
C LEU A 462 22.71 -25.32 -6.11
N GLY A 463 24.00 -25.01 -6.26
CA GLY A 463 24.74 -24.09 -5.39
C GLY A 463 25.56 -24.76 -4.29
N GLY A 464 25.58 -26.09 -4.21
CA GLY A 464 26.34 -26.79 -3.18
C GLY A 464 27.85 -26.59 -3.32
N ALA A 465 28.51 -26.12 -2.26
CA ALA A 465 29.95 -25.95 -2.22
C ALA A 465 30.67 -27.28 -1.91
N GLY A 466 31.85 -27.49 -2.48
CA GLY A 466 32.68 -28.68 -2.28
C GLY A 466 34.18 -28.39 -2.13
N SER A 467 34.60 -27.12 -2.13
CA SER A 467 36.02 -26.76 -2.09
C SER A 467 36.59 -26.75 -0.67
N LYS A 468 37.92 -26.88 -0.54
CA LYS A 468 38.63 -26.76 0.75
C LYS A 468 38.42 -25.40 1.44
N LYS A 469 38.20 -24.33 0.67
CA LYS A 469 38.03 -22.97 1.20
C LYS A 469 36.67 -22.76 1.85
N ASP A 470 35.66 -23.52 1.40
CA ASP A 470 34.27 -23.40 1.85
C ASP A 470 33.95 -24.37 3.00
N GLY A 471 34.92 -25.21 3.37
CA GLY A 471 34.76 -26.33 4.29
C GLY A 471 34.07 -27.52 3.59
N PRO A 472 34.63 -28.75 3.64
CA PRO A 472 34.06 -29.92 2.96
C PRO A 472 32.77 -30.46 3.63
N VAL A 473 32.03 -29.61 4.34
CA VAL A 473 30.87 -29.97 5.17
C VAL A 473 29.65 -30.45 4.39
N ASN A 474 29.69 -30.29 3.05
CA ASN A 474 28.68 -30.76 2.10
C ASN A 474 29.11 -32.04 1.37
N LEU A 475 30.22 -32.67 1.77
CA LEU A 475 30.80 -33.81 1.06
C LEU A 475 30.84 -35.06 1.94
N VAL A 476 30.60 -36.21 1.32
CA VAL A 476 30.84 -37.54 1.92
C VAL A 476 31.61 -38.45 0.95
N PRO A 477 32.48 -39.35 1.44
CA PRO A 477 33.10 -40.36 0.59
C PRO A 477 32.05 -41.33 0.04
N CYS A 478 32.12 -41.62 -1.25
CA CYS A 478 31.14 -42.48 -1.89
C CYS A 478 31.67 -43.18 -3.14
N TRP A 479 30.91 -44.14 -3.64
CA TRP A 479 31.16 -44.72 -4.97
C TRP A 479 30.75 -43.77 -6.09
N GLN A 480 31.62 -43.59 -7.09
CA GLN A 480 31.30 -42.84 -8.30
C GLN A 480 30.14 -43.50 -9.06
N ALA A 481 30.18 -44.82 -9.26
CA ALA A 481 29.08 -45.60 -9.81
C ALA A 481 28.38 -46.37 -8.68
N GLY A 482 27.15 -45.98 -8.34
CA GLY A 482 26.43 -46.41 -7.14
C GLY A 482 25.72 -45.21 -6.51
N MET A 483 26.25 -44.71 -5.40
CA MET A 483 25.64 -43.58 -4.68
C MET A 483 25.69 -42.26 -5.47
N ASN A 484 26.84 -41.90 -6.07
CA ASN A 484 26.97 -40.62 -6.79
C ASN A 484 26.16 -40.62 -8.10
N THR A 485 26.47 -41.57 -8.98
CA THR A 485 25.88 -41.70 -10.31
C THR A 485 25.35 -43.11 -10.56
N GLY A 486 24.33 -43.24 -11.42
CA GLY A 486 23.60 -44.49 -11.66
C GLY A 486 22.09 -44.27 -11.53
N THR A 487 21.31 -45.35 -11.52
CA THR A 487 19.85 -45.29 -11.40
C THR A 487 19.35 -46.44 -10.52
N PRO A 488 18.75 -46.21 -9.34
CA PRO A 488 18.68 -44.92 -8.64
C PRO A 488 20.02 -44.54 -7.99
N SER A 489 20.36 -43.25 -8.03
CA SER A 489 21.51 -42.65 -7.33
C SER A 489 21.14 -41.25 -6.81
N MET A 490 22.03 -40.56 -6.10
CA MET A 490 21.82 -39.16 -5.76
C MET A 490 21.53 -38.32 -7.01
N ARG A 491 22.30 -38.53 -8.09
CA ARG A 491 22.10 -37.81 -9.36
C ARG A 491 20.69 -37.98 -9.95
N THR A 492 20.03 -39.12 -9.74
CA THR A 492 18.65 -39.36 -10.21
C THR A 492 17.69 -38.32 -9.62
N TYR A 493 17.76 -38.09 -8.31
CA TYR A 493 16.85 -37.18 -7.59
C TYR A 493 17.29 -35.72 -7.70
N GLU A 494 18.59 -35.47 -7.76
CA GLU A 494 19.13 -34.13 -8.04
C GLU A 494 18.70 -33.61 -9.40
N ALA A 495 18.66 -34.46 -10.43
CA ALA A 495 18.17 -34.07 -11.76
C ALA A 495 16.69 -33.66 -11.73
N MET A 496 15.88 -34.31 -10.89
CA MET A 496 14.49 -33.89 -10.66
C MET A 496 14.43 -32.49 -10.04
N ALA A 497 15.17 -32.25 -8.96
CA ALA A 497 15.24 -30.93 -8.32
C ALA A 497 15.76 -29.85 -9.29
N GLN A 498 16.84 -30.12 -10.03
CA GLN A 498 17.43 -29.23 -11.04
C GLN A 498 16.45 -28.85 -12.15
N LYS A 499 15.60 -29.79 -12.59
CA LYS A 499 14.55 -29.49 -13.55
C LYS A 499 13.44 -28.65 -12.90
N SER A 500 13.01 -29.03 -11.70
CA SER A 500 11.87 -28.41 -11.03
C SER A 500 12.11 -26.95 -10.68
N VAL A 501 13.30 -26.58 -10.22
CA VAL A 501 13.61 -25.21 -9.77
C VAL A 501 13.55 -24.17 -10.88
N LYS A 502 13.55 -24.55 -12.17
CA LYS A 502 13.41 -23.58 -13.26
C LYS A 502 12.04 -22.91 -13.24
N ALA A 503 11.97 -21.69 -13.78
CA ALA A 503 10.69 -21.03 -14.01
C ALA A 503 9.83 -21.85 -15.00
N VAL A 504 8.50 -21.73 -14.91
CA VAL A 504 7.55 -22.42 -15.81
C VAL A 504 7.86 -22.15 -17.28
N LYS A 505 8.18 -20.89 -17.63
CA LYS A 505 8.57 -20.50 -19.00
C LYS A 505 9.83 -21.20 -19.53
N ASP A 506 10.69 -21.70 -18.63
CA ASP A 506 11.96 -22.37 -18.93
C ASP A 506 11.87 -23.90 -18.76
N GLY A 507 10.64 -24.45 -18.70
CA GLY A 507 10.37 -25.88 -18.60
C GLY A 507 10.48 -26.47 -17.18
N GLY A 508 10.53 -25.63 -16.16
CA GLY A 508 10.39 -26.04 -14.75
C GLY A 508 8.96 -25.96 -14.25
N ILE A 509 8.79 -25.98 -12.92
CA ILE A 509 7.46 -26.03 -12.28
C ILE A 509 7.22 -24.93 -11.25
N LEU A 510 8.21 -24.07 -10.98
CA LEU A 510 8.11 -23.04 -9.94
C LEU A 510 7.63 -21.69 -10.52
N GLY A 511 6.74 -21.03 -9.79
CA GLY A 511 6.50 -19.59 -9.91
C GLY A 511 7.63 -18.76 -9.29
N PRO A 512 7.62 -17.42 -9.46
CA PRO A 512 8.71 -16.53 -9.01
C PRO A 512 9.05 -16.65 -7.52
N ASN A 513 8.03 -16.93 -6.70
CA ASN A 513 8.12 -16.98 -5.24
C ASN A 513 7.93 -18.39 -4.66
N ASP A 514 7.86 -19.42 -5.51
CA ASP A 514 7.87 -20.81 -5.08
C ASP A 514 9.32 -21.27 -4.82
N ALA A 515 9.48 -22.36 -4.09
CA ALA A 515 10.78 -22.98 -3.86
C ALA A 515 10.69 -24.51 -3.80
N VAL A 516 11.83 -25.17 -4.00
CA VAL A 516 12.03 -26.56 -3.59
C VAL A 516 12.77 -26.57 -2.26
N PHE A 517 12.15 -27.11 -1.21
CA PHE A 517 12.86 -27.48 0.00
C PHE A 517 13.48 -28.85 -0.19
N TYR A 518 14.81 -28.92 -0.18
CA TYR A 518 15.62 -30.11 -0.40
C TYR A 518 16.40 -30.46 0.86
N GLN A 519 16.47 -31.74 1.21
CA GLN A 519 17.26 -32.22 2.34
C GLN A 519 17.97 -33.53 2.03
N ALA A 520 19.25 -33.61 2.39
CA ALA A 520 20.07 -34.82 2.35
C ALA A 520 20.68 -35.08 3.74
N THR A 521 20.53 -36.32 4.23
CA THR A 521 20.97 -36.74 5.57
C THR A 521 21.78 -38.04 5.43
N PRO A 522 23.11 -38.00 5.58
CA PRO A 522 23.92 -39.20 5.63
C PRO A 522 23.55 -40.09 6.82
N ASP A 523 23.50 -41.40 6.57
CA ASP A 523 23.20 -42.43 7.55
C ASP A 523 24.47 -43.18 7.92
N TYR A 524 24.85 -43.09 9.19
CA TYR A 524 26.09 -43.66 9.72
C TYR A 524 25.78 -44.87 10.61
N ARG A 525 26.65 -45.87 10.57
CA ARG A 525 26.47 -47.12 11.34
C ARG A 525 26.44 -46.86 12.84
N ASP A 526 27.34 -46.02 13.32
CA ASP A 526 27.50 -45.67 14.72
C ASP A 526 28.12 -44.27 14.90
N SER A 527 28.32 -43.85 16.15
CA SER A 527 28.89 -42.55 16.49
C SER A 527 30.38 -42.39 16.12
N THR A 528 31.05 -43.47 15.72
CA THR A 528 32.47 -43.47 15.33
C THR A 528 32.68 -43.59 13.82
N SER A 529 31.64 -43.90 13.03
CA SER A 529 31.72 -43.98 11.57
C SER A 529 32.23 -42.67 10.94
N THR A 530 33.08 -42.78 9.94
CA THR A 530 33.57 -41.63 9.16
C THR A 530 32.96 -41.59 7.77
N ILE A 531 32.44 -42.73 7.29
CA ILE A 531 31.78 -42.87 5.99
C ILE A 531 30.34 -43.34 6.21
N PRO A 532 29.33 -42.71 5.56
CA PRO A 532 27.95 -43.15 5.69
C PRO A 532 27.69 -44.46 4.93
N GLN A 533 26.80 -45.29 5.46
CA GLN A 533 26.28 -46.49 4.80
C GLN A 533 25.29 -46.17 3.67
N GLY A 534 24.75 -44.96 3.67
CA GLY A 534 23.86 -44.42 2.66
C GLY A 534 23.46 -42.98 2.97
N VAL A 535 22.62 -42.40 2.11
CA VAL A 535 22.08 -41.04 2.31
C VAL A 535 20.56 -41.11 2.14
N ARG A 536 19.83 -40.51 3.08
CA ARG A 536 18.41 -40.19 2.93
C ARG A 536 18.24 -38.87 2.21
N LEU A 537 17.48 -38.86 1.12
CA LEU A 537 17.13 -37.65 0.39
C LEU A 537 15.64 -37.42 0.42
N SER A 538 15.21 -36.17 0.57
CA SER A 538 13.82 -35.76 0.39
C SER A 538 13.75 -34.40 -0.27
N ALA A 539 12.69 -34.16 -1.05
CA ALA A 539 12.40 -32.83 -1.55
C ALA A 539 10.89 -32.60 -1.68
N ARG A 540 10.46 -31.37 -1.41
CA ARG A 540 9.08 -30.93 -1.61
C ARG A 540 9.06 -29.58 -2.31
N VAL A 541 8.08 -29.38 -3.17
CA VAL A 541 7.76 -28.07 -3.73
C VAL A 541 6.92 -27.34 -2.70
N GLU A 542 7.42 -26.20 -2.23
CA GLU A 542 6.69 -25.26 -1.39
C GLU A 542 6.22 -24.10 -2.25
N ARG A 543 4.92 -23.86 -2.26
CA ARG A 543 4.29 -22.81 -3.05
C ARG A 543 4.15 -21.53 -2.22
N SER A 544 4.08 -20.39 -2.91
CA SER A 544 3.82 -19.08 -2.30
C SER A 544 2.48 -18.97 -1.55
N ASP A 545 1.49 -19.81 -1.89
CA ASP A 545 0.22 -19.91 -1.14
C ASP A 545 0.37 -20.69 0.18
N GLY A 546 1.54 -21.28 0.44
CA GLY A 546 1.83 -22.10 1.61
C GLY A 546 1.42 -23.56 1.46
N THR A 547 0.91 -23.97 0.30
CA THR A 547 0.76 -25.39 -0.02
C THR A 547 2.12 -26.03 -0.25
N SER A 548 2.20 -27.33 0.00
CA SER A 548 3.41 -28.11 -0.19
C SER A 548 3.07 -29.48 -0.74
N GLN A 549 3.86 -29.95 -1.70
CA GLN A 549 3.71 -31.27 -2.30
C GLN A 549 5.07 -31.97 -2.44
N PRO A 550 5.16 -33.29 -2.18
CA PRO A 550 6.40 -34.03 -2.40
C PRO A 550 6.86 -33.90 -3.86
N LEU A 551 8.12 -33.55 -4.07
CA LEU A 551 8.77 -33.67 -5.38
C LEU A 551 9.26 -35.11 -5.58
N PHE A 552 9.85 -35.67 -4.52
CA PHE A 552 10.09 -37.09 -4.35
C PHE A 552 10.03 -37.42 -2.85
N PRO A 553 9.63 -38.65 -2.47
CA PRO A 553 9.51 -39.04 -1.06
C PRO A 553 10.87 -39.13 -0.37
N ASP A 554 10.90 -39.48 0.92
CA ASP A 554 12.14 -39.89 1.60
C ASP A 554 12.70 -41.15 0.92
N VAL A 555 13.83 -41.01 0.22
CA VAL A 555 14.49 -42.08 -0.52
C VAL A 555 15.85 -42.38 0.10
N TYR A 556 16.16 -43.67 0.24
CA TYR A 556 17.43 -44.13 0.80
C TYR A 556 18.37 -44.63 -0.30
N ILE A 557 19.52 -43.99 -0.44
CA ILE A 557 20.55 -44.39 -1.43
C ILE A 557 21.72 -45.01 -0.68
N THR A 558 21.87 -46.33 -0.82
CA THR A 558 22.99 -47.06 -0.20
C THR A 558 24.33 -46.62 -0.79
N ASN A 559 25.37 -46.56 0.04
CA ASN A 559 26.74 -46.28 -0.37
C ASN A 559 27.46 -47.54 -0.88
N THR A 560 26.79 -48.30 -1.75
CA THR A 560 27.27 -49.57 -2.32
C THR A 560 27.79 -49.38 -3.73
N GLN A 561 28.57 -50.36 -4.20
CA GLN A 561 29.05 -50.33 -5.57
C GLN A 561 27.90 -50.65 -6.53
N LYS A 562 27.54 -49.69 -7.40
CA LYS A 562 26.34 -49.76 -8.25
C LYS A 562 25.10 -50.08 -7.37
N ASN A 563 24.10 -50.76 -7.92
CA ASN A 563 22.92 -51.22 -7.16
C ASN A 563 23.06 -52.66 -6.66
N THR A 564 24.29 -53.14 -6.43
CA THR A 564 24.51 -54.56 -6.12
C THR A 564 24.22 -54.90 -4.66
N GLY A 565 24.17 -53.89 -3.78
CA GLY A 565 24.12 -54.11 -2.32
C GLY A 565 25.45 -54.60 -1.73
N LEU A 566 26.46 -54.83 -2.57
CA LEU A 566 27.79 -55.28 -2.17
C LEU A 566 28.74 -54.09 -2.03
N LEU A 567 29.82 -54.30 -1.27
CA LEU A 567 30.90 -53.32 -1.10
C LEU A 567 30.39 -51.97 -0.59
N ASN A 568 29.59 -51.98 0.48
CA ASN A 568 29.19 -50.74 1.15
C ASN A 568 30.42 -50.06 1.79
N LEU A 569 30.67 -48.78 1.48
CA LEU A 569 31.79 -48.02 2.03
C LEU A 569 31.60 -47.60 3.49
N GLY A 570 30.37 -47.63 4.01
CA GLY A 570 30.08 -47.19 5.36
C GLY A 570 30.73 -48.09 6.41
N ASN A 571 31.40 -47.48 7.40
CA ASN A 571 32.27 -48.16 8.36
C ASN A 571 31.81 -48.09 9.81
#